data_AF-A0A2N2I1A6-F1
#
_entry.id   AF-A0A2N2I1A6-F1
#
_cell.length_a   1.000
_cell.length_b   1.000
_cell.length_c   1.000
_cell.angle_alpha   90.00
_cell.angle_beta   90.00
_cell.angle_gamma   90.00
#
_symmetry.space_group_name_H-M   'P 1'
#
loop_
_entity.id
_entity.type
_entity.pdbx_description
1 polymer ?
#
loop_
_entity_poly.entity_id
_entity_poly.type
_entity_poly.pdbx_seq_one_letter_code
_entity_poly.pdbx_strand_id
1 'polypeptide(L)' 'MICYCFQYTEMDIRKDVFQNNGQSPLLDRIIAERKQGTCQCDIKNPKGT' A
#
# COMPACT_ATOMS: atom_id res chain seq x y z
N MET A 1 0.47 -4.84 8.93
CA MET A 1 0.65 -4.84 7.46
C MET A 1 -0.41 -3.94 6.86
N ILE A 2 -0.04 -3.05 5.93
CA ILE A 2 -0.98 -2.15 5.23
C ILE A 2 -1.31 -2.70 3.84
N CYS A 3 -0.31 -3.16 3.10
CA CYS A 3 -0.53 -3.79 1.80
C CYS A 3 0.20 -5.13 1.72
N TYR A 4 -0.55 -6.22 1.63
CA TYR A 4 0.02 -7.57 1.47
C TYR A 4 0.59 -7.82 0.07
N CYS A 5 0.09 -7.13 -0.96
CA CYS A 5 0.59 -7.28 -2.33
C CYS A 5 2.03 -6.75 -2.48
N PHE A 6 2.33 -5.61 -1.84
CA PHE A 6 3.64 -4.93 -1.95
C PHE A 6 4.48 -5.01 -0.67
N GLN A 7 3.98 -5.70 0.35
CA GLN A 7 4.63 -5.88 1.65
C GLN A 7 4.89 -4.58 2.43
N TYR A 8 4.05 -3.56 2.24
CA TYR A 8 4.18 -2.30 2.97
C TYR A 8 3.56 -2.40 4.36
N THR A 9 4.35 -2.10 5.37
CA THR A 9 3.93 -1.99 6.77
C THR A 9 3.46 -0.58 7.09
N GLU A 10 2.87 -0.40 8.28
CA GLU A 10 2.50 0.93 8.75
C GLU A 10 3.74 1.81 8.95
N MET A 11 4.85 1.22 9.39
CA MET A 11 6.12 1.93 9.58
C MET A 11 6.68 2.43 8.25
N ASP A 12 6.59 1.63 7.19
CA ASP A 12 7.03 2.03 5.84
C ASP A 12 6.25 3.25 5.36
N ILE A 13 4.92 3.22 5.48
CA ILE A 13 4.07 4.36 5.09
C ILE A 13 4.36 5.59 5.94
N ARG A 14 4.49 5.46 7.27
CA ARG A 14 4.81 6.61 8.14
C ARG A 14 6.16 7.22 7.80
N LYS A 15 7.17 6.38 7.54
CA LYS A 15 8.50 6.83 7.13
C LYS A 15 8.45 7.52 5.77
N ASP A 16 7.72 6.97 4.82
CA ASP A 16 7.52 7.55 3.49
C ASP A 16 6.85 8.93 3.58
N VAL A 17 5.80 9.09 4.39
CA VAL A 17 5.16 10.38 4.68
C VAL A 17 6.15 11.39 5.25
N PHE A 18 6.94 10.98 6.25
CA PHE A 18 7.92 11.85 6.88
C PHE A 18 9.03 12.29 5.90
N GLN A 19 9.48 11.38 5.04
CA GLN A 19 10.56 11.62 4.09
C GLN A 19 10.12 12.45 2.87
N ASN A 20 8.85 12.38 2.48
CA ASN A 20 8.34 13.07 1.30
C ASN A 20 7.46 14.28 1.64
N ASN A 21 7.82 15.03 2.70
CA ASN A 21 7.16 16.28 3.09
C ASN A 21 5.64 16.16 3.24
N GLY A 22 5.17 15.06 3.84
CA GLY A 22 3.75 14.79 4.08
C GLY A 22 3.05 14.03 2.96
N GLN A 23 3.71 13.73 1.85
CA GLN A 23 3.19 12.91 0.76
C GLN A 23 3.63 11.45 0.91
N SER A 24 2.95 10.49 0.28
CA SER A 24 3.38 9.09 0.32
C SER A 24 3.25 8.41 -1.03
N PRO A 25 4.32 8.40 -1.85
CA PRO A 25 4.35 7.65 -3.10
C PRO A 25 4.01 6.16 -2.94
N LEU A 26 4.32 5.55 -1.79
CA LEU A 26 3.91 4.17 -1.51
C LEU A 26 2.39 4.03 -1.42
N LEU A 27 1.73 4.99 -0.75
CA LEU A 27 0.28 5.01 -0.62
C LEU A 27 -0.40 5.30 -1.96
N ASP A 28 0.16 6.22 -2.75
CA ASP A 28 -0.32 6.55 -4.10
C ASP A 28 -0.27 5.31 -5.01
N ARG A 29 0.83 4.55 -4.94
CA ARG A 29 0.97 3.29 -5.67
C ARG A 29 -0.09 2.27 -5.26
N ILE A 30 -0.33 2.07 -3.96
CA ILE A 30 -1.37 1.15 -3.49
C ILE A 30 -2.74 1.55 -4.08
N ILE A 31 -3.07 2.85 -4.03
CA ILE A 31 -4.36 3.36 -4.53
C ILE A 31 -4.48 3.13 -6.05
N ALA A 32 -3.42 3.43 -6.82
CA ALA A 32 -3.42 3.27 -8.26
C ALA A 32 -3.64 1.81 -8.68
N GLU A 33 -2.88 0.88 -8.10
CA GLU A 33 -2.96 -0.56 -8.42
C GLU A 33 -4.29 -1.17 -7.99
N ARG A 34 -4.84 -0.72 -6.84
CA ARG A 34 -6.21 -1.12 -6.44
C ARG A 34 -7.26 -0.64 -7.43
N LYS A 35 -7.16 0.60 -7.90
CA LYS A 35 -8.10 1.15 -8.90
C LYS A 35 -8.01 0.44 -10.25
N GLN A 36 -6.81 0.04 -10.64
CA GLN A 36 -6.57 -0.69 -11.89
C GLN A 36 -6.99 -2.17 -11.81
N GLY A 37 -7.25 -2.70 -10.60
CA GLY A 37 -7.62 -4.10 -10.41
C GLY A 37 -6.44 -5.07 -10.60
N THR A 38 -5.21 -4.57 -10.55
CA THR A 38 -3.97 -5.35 -10.74
C THR A 38 -3.50 -6.03 -9.45
N CYS A 39 -4.05 -5.64 -8.31
CA CYS A 39 -3.75 -6.24 -7.01
C CYS A 39 -4.44 -7.60 -6.81
N GLN A 40 -3.74 -8.52 -6.15
CA GLN A 40 -4.22 -9.84 -5.76
C GLN A 40 -4.71 -9.83 -4.30
N CYS A 41 -5.50 -8.82 -3.91
CA CYS A 41 -5.94 -8.66 -2.51
C CYS A 41 -6.83 -9.83 -2.05
N ASP A 42 -7.65 -10.36 -2.95
CA ASP A 42 -8.49 -11.55 -2.75
C ASP A 42 -7.69 -12.80 -2.34
N ILE A 43 -6.46 -12.93 -2.86
CA ILE A 43 -5.57 -14.07 -2.57
C ILE A 43 -4.59 -13.76 -1.43
N LYS A 44 -3.97 -12.57 -1.45
CA LYS A 44 -2.84 -12.23 -0.57
C LYS A 44 -3.24 -11.55 0.73
N ASN A 45 -4.37 -10.83 0.76
CA ASN A 45 -4.83 -10.18 1.99
C ASN A 45 -5.65 -11.20 2.79
N PRO A 46 -5.34 -11.47 4.08
CA PRO A 46 -6.15 -12.37 4.92
C PRO A 46 -7.62 -11.97 5.04
N LYS A 47 -7.95 -10.70 4.79
CA LYS A 47 -9.33 -10.19 4.76
C LYS A 47 -10.01 -10.35 3.40
N GLY A 48 -9.27 -10.75 2.37
CA GLY A 48 -9.74 -10.88 0.99
C GLY A 48 -10.01 -9.55 0.27
N THR A 49 -9.63 -8.40 0.85
CA THR A 49 -9.89 -7.05 0.29
C THR A 49 -8.98 -5.97 0.86
#